data_AF-A0A956U9A4-F1
#
_entry.id   AF-A0A956U9A4-F1
#
_cell.length_a   1.000
_cell.length_b   1.000
_cell.length_c   1.000
_cell.angle_alpha   90.00
_cell.angle_beta   90.00
_cell.angle_gamma   90.00
#
_symmetry.space_group_name_H-M   'P 1'
#
loop_
_entity.id
_entity.type
_entity.pdbx_description
1 polymer ?
#
loop_
_entity_poly.entity_id
_entity_poly.type
_entity_poly.pdbx_seq_one_letter_code
_entity_poly.pdbx_strand_id
1 'polypeptide(L)'
;RSAGGIYVDGGTNIYISGNRIEQANIGIELASEHGGRDSNGKIRTTDHVTVKNNLIKSSHVAGISIGGYNLNRGAATDNVITGNTLVNNDTMQDGSGELMIQANVRNNEITGNKFYANGQNLFISNPYKTSSGNLVDNNIYISRAGQGEFQWNSKFYSSFSSYRNATGNDTRSKFQ
;
A
#
# COMPACT_ATOMS: atom_id res chain seq x y z
N ARG A 1 16.70 -9.74 4.08
CA ARG A 1 15.67 -10.30 5.00
C ARG A 1 14.43 -10.55 4.16
N SER A 2 13.64 -11.60 4.41
CA SER A 2 12.50 -11.96 3.52
C SER A 2 11.28 -12.54 4.25
N ALA A 3 11.21 -12.45 5.58
CA ALA A 3 10.05 -12.95 6.33
C ALA A 3 8.92 -11.92 6.32
N GLY A 4 7.89 -12.13 5.47
CA GLY A 4 6.65 -11.34 5.50
C GLY A 4 5.82 -11.63 6.76
N GLY A 5 5.00 -10.67 7.20
CA GLY A 5 4.07 -10.87 8.31
C GLY A 5 2.87 -11.71 7.87
N ILE A 6 2.05 -11.17 6.97
CA ILE A 6 0.96 -11.89 6.29
C ILE A 6 1.12 -11.69 4.79
N TYR A 7 1.13 -12.77 4.03
CA TYR A 7 1.22 -12.72 2.58
C TYR A 7 0.05 -13.47 1.96
N VAL A 8 -0.72 -12.77 1.12
CA VAL A 8 -1.76 -13.35 0.28
C VAL A 8 -1.28 -13.36 -1.16
N ASP A 9 -0.93 -14.55 -1.66
CA ASP A 9 -0.48 -14.80 -3.03
C ASP A 9 -1.61 -15.43 -3.87
N GLY A 10 -2.23 -14.64 -4.74
CA GLY A 10 -3.34 -15.06 -5.61
C GLY A 10 -4.62 -15.48 -4.88
N GLY A 11 -4.78 -15.07 -3.62
CA GLY A 11 -5.93 -15.43 -2.77
C GLY A 11 -7.17 -14.57 -3.03
N THR A 12 -8.34 -15.11 -2.69
CA THR A 12 -9.61 -14.38 -2.79
C THR A 12 -10.51 -14.58 -1.57
N ASN A 13 -11.36 -13.59 -1.26
CA ASN A 13 -12.35 -13.63 -0.18
C ASN A 13 -11.74 -13.91 1.20
N ILE A 14 -10.70 -13.16 1.56
CA ILE A 14 -9.97 -13.32 2.83
C ILE A 14 -10.20 -12.10 3.72
N TYR A 15 -10.35 -12.32 5.02
CA TYR A 15 -10.49 -11.27 6.02
C TYR A 15 -9.28 -11.26 6.96
N ILE A 16 -8.49 -10.19 6.93
CA ILE A 16 -7.30 -9.98 7.78
C ILE A 16 -7.61 -8.81 8.71
N SER A 17 -7.90 -9.11 9.98
CA SER A 17 -8.31 -8.05 10.92
C SER A 17 -7.82 -8.19 12.33
N GLY A 18 -7.58 -7.05 12.99
CA GLY A 18 -7.26 -7.01 14.43
C GLY A 18 -5.87 -7.55 14.78
N ASN A 19 -4.99 -7.72 13.80
CA ASN A 19 -3.64 -8.23 14.01
C ASN A 19 -2.69 -7.13 14.48
N ARG A 20 -1.65 -7.55 15.19
CA ARG A 20 -0.47 -6.72 15.50
C ARG A 20 0.75 -7.36 14.85
N ILE A 21 1.33 -6.68 13.88
CA ILE A 21 2.46 -7.15 13.08
C ILE A 21 3.64 -6.19 13.30
N GLU A 22 4.77 -6.72 13.74
CA GLU A 22 5.96 -5.93 14.05
C GLU A 22 7.21 -6.54 13.45
N GLN A 23 8.15 -5.69 12.99
CA GLN A 23 9.51 -6.10 12.58
C GLN A 23 9.57 -7.17 11.48
N ALA A 24 8.52 -7.26 10.68
CA ALA A 24 8.49 -8.11 9.48
C ALA A 24 9.38 -7.50 8.38
N ASN A 25 9.62 -8.26 7.30
CA ASN A 25 10.16 -7.67 6.09
C ASN A 25 9.13 -6.73 5.45
N ILE A 26 7.98 -7.29 5.05
CA ILE A 26 6.78 -6.55 4.69
C ILE A 26 5.70 -6.96 5.69
N GLY A 27 4.93 -6.01 6.21
CA GLY A 27 3.92 -6.29 7.22
C GLY A 27 2.78 -7.14 6.68
N ILE A 28 2.04 -6.60 5.71
CA ILE A 28 1.02 -7.33 4.96
C ILE A 28 1.26 -7.14 3.47
N GLU A 29 1.27 -8.22 2.70
CA GLU A 29 1.40 -8.17 1.24
C GLU A 29 0.18 -8.80 0.56
N LEU A 30 -0.46 -8.04 -0.33
CA LEU A 30 -1.51 -8.53 -1.22
C LEU A 30 -0.97 -8.50 -2.66
N ALA A 31 -0.37 -9.60 -3.10
CA ALA A 31 0.23 -9.70 -4.42
C ALA A 31 -0.13 -11.02 -5.09
N SER A 32 0.33 -11.21 -6.32
CA SER A 32 0.36 -12.55 -6.91
C SER A 32 1.71 -12.74 -7.59
N GLU A 33 2.49 -13.69 -7.09
CA GLU A 33 3.86 -14.00 -7.55
C GLU A 33 3.87 -14.69 -8.90
N HIS A 34 2.76 -15.32 -9.24
CA HIS A 34 2.58 -15.97 -10.51
C HIS A 34 2.63 -14.96 -11.66
N GLY A 35 3.75 -14.99 -12.38
CA GLY A 35 3.88 -14.30 -13.65
C GLY A 35 3.04 -14.94 -14.74
N GLY A 36 2.69 -14.13 -15.74
CA GLY A 36 1.91 -14.58 -16.89
C GLY A 36 0.40 -14.62 -16.65
N ARG A 37 -0.31 -15.06 -17.69
CA ARG A 37 -1.76 -15.24 -17.68
C ARG A 37 -2.08 -16.73 -17.50
N ASP A 38 -3.24 -17.05 -16.94
CA ASP A 38 -3.75 -18.42 -16.95
C ASP A 38 -4.08 -18.90 -18.38
N SER A 39 -4.56 -20.14 -18.52
CA SER A 39 -4.89 -20.74 -19.83
C SER A 39 -5.95 -19.95 -20.61
N ASN A 40 -6.68 -19.06 -19.95
CA ASN A 40 -7.73 -18.21 -20.56
C ASN A 40 -7.24 -16.77 -20.79
N GLY A 41 -5.95 -16.50 -20.57
CA GLY A 41 -5.43 -15.15 -20.72
C GLY A 41 -5.72 -14.22 -19.54
N LYS A 42 -6.19 -14.71 -18.38
CA LYS A 42 -6.43 -13.87 -17.19
C LYS A 42 -5.17 -13.75 -16.34
N ILE A 43 -4.83 -12.53 -15.91
CA ILE A 43 -3.73 -12.30 -14.94
C ILE A 43 -4.13 -12.90 -13.59
N ARG A 44 -3.21 -13.64 -12.94
CA ARG A 44 -3.45 -14.12 -11.57
C ARG A 44 -3.50 -12.95 -10.60
N THR A 45 -4.50 -12.97 -9.73
CA THR A 45 -4.92 -11.77 -9.02
C THR A 45 -5.27 -12.11 -7.58
N THR A 46 -4.81 -11.28 -6.65
CA THR A 46 -5.34 -11.25 -5.28
C THR A 46 -6.50 -10.28 -5.22
N ASP A 47 -7.68 -10.77 -4.84
CA ASP A 47 -8.91 -10.00 -4.90
C ASP A 47 -9.88 -10.23 -3.74
N HIS A 48 -10.78 -9.28 -3.49
CA HIS A 48 -11.77 -9.38 -2.40
C HIS A 48 -11.15 -9.68 -1.03
N VAL A 49 -9.90 -9.24 -0.80
CA VAL A 49 -9.26 -9.31 0.51
C VAL A 49 -9.58 -8.05 1.29
N THR A 50 -10.08 -8.20 2.51
CA THR A 50 -10.27 -7.09 3.43
C THR A 50 -9.21 -7.09 4.50
N VAL A 51 -8.39 -6.04 4.55
CA VAL A 51 -7.39 -5.76 5.58
C VAL A 51 -7.92 -4.65 6.48
N LYS A 52 -8.38 -4.99 7.68
CA LYS A 52 -9.10 -4.06 8.56
C LYS A 52 -8.57 -3.96 9.98
N ASN A 53 -8.40 -2.74 10.49
CA ASN A 53 -8.11 -2.48 11.90
C ASN A 53 -6.85 -3.22 12.43
N ASN A 54 -5.83 -3.39 11.60
CA ASN A 54 -4.56 -3.97 12.02
C ASN A 54 -3.59 -2.87 12.48
N LEU A 55 -2.68 -3.21 13.39
CA LEU A 55 -1.52 -2.42 13.74
C LEU A 55 -0.29 -3.03 13.05
N ILE A 56 0.33 -2.29 12.12
CA ILE A 56 1.53 -2.72 11.42
C ILE A 56 2.66 -1.73 11.69
N LYS A 57 3.78 -2.18 12.25
CA LYS A 57 4.87 -1.27 12.62
C LYS A 57 6.27 -1.82 12.40
N SER A 58 7.17 -0.91 12.06
CA SER A 58 8.61 -1.19 11.97
C SER A 58 8.96 -2.33 11.01
N SER A 59 8.17 -2.53 9.97
CA SER A 59 8.54 -3.43 8.87
C SER A 59 9.74 -2.87 8.11
N HIS A 60 10.61 -3.76 7.64
CA HIS A 60 11.87 -3.37 6.99
C HIS A 60 11.66 -2.63 5.66
N VAL A 61 10.75 -3.14 4.82
CA VAL A 61 10.45 -2.64 3.48
C VAL A 61 9.16 -1.81 3.51
N ALA A 62 8.01 -2.41 3.79
CA ALA A 62 6.74 -1.69 3.79
C ALA A 62 5.81 -2.17 4.91
N GLY A 63 4.92 -1.29 5.36
CA GLY A 63 3.84 -1.68 6.26
C GLY A 63 2.84 -2.57 5.52
N ILE A 64 2.24 -2.02 4.47
CA ILE A 64 1.40 -2.78 3.54
C ILE A 64 1.97 -2.64 2.13
N SER A 65 2.06 -3.75 1.39
CA SER A 65 2.35 -3.75 -0.03
C SER A 65 1.20 -4.38 -0.83
N ILE A 66 0.86 -3.80 -1.97
CA ILE A 66 -0.16 -4.34 -2.88
C ILE A 66 0.31 -4.36 -4.34
N GLY A 67 -0.12 -5.37 -5.08
CA GLY A 67 0.16 -5.53 -6.51
C GLY A 67 1.43 -6.30 -6.79
N GLY A 68 1.70 -6.51 -8.08
CA GLY A 68 2.86 -7.28 -8.54
C GLY A 68 4.15 -6.45 -8.47
N TYR A 69 5.24 -7.06 -8.01
CA TYR A 69 6.53 -6.39 -7.88
C TYR A 69 7.18 -5.95 -9.20
N ASN A 70 6.61 -6.34 -10.34
CA ASN A 70 6.90 -5.75 -11.65
C ASN A 70 5.70 -5.94 -12.60
N LEU A 71 5.81 -5.41 -13.82
CA LEU A 71 4.75 -5.46 -14.84
C LEU A 71 4.36 -6.88 -15.28
N ASN A 72 5.23 -7.86 -15.08
CA ASN A 72 5.04 -9.26 -15.46
C ASN A 72 4.54 -10.14 -14.30
N ARG A 73 4.12 -9.53 -13.18
CA ARG A 73 3.55 -10.21 -12.02
C ARG A 73 2.06 -9.94 -11.89
N GLY A 74 1.44 -10.66 -10.98
CA GLY A 74 0.00 -10.65 -10.78
C GLY A 74 -0.54 -9.29 -10.35
N ALA A 75 -1.86 -9.23 -10.26
CA ALA A 75 -2.61 -8.03 -9.93
C ALA A 75 -3.12 -8.05 -8.47
N ALA A 76 -3.52 -6.88 -7.99
CA ALA A 76 -4.34 -6.75 -6.79
C ALA A 76 -5.58 -5.92 -7.15
N THR A 77 -6.77 -6.51 -7.06
CA THR A 77 -8.03 -5.84 -7.43
C THR A 77 -9.12 -5.99 -6.39
N ASP A 78 -10.00 -5.00 -6.29
CA ASP A 78 -11.22 -5.11 -5.47
C ASP A 78 -10.95 -5.49 -3.99
N ASN A 79 -9.78 -5.10 -3.47
CA ASN A 79 -9.42 -5.27 -2.07
C ASN A 79 -9.80 -4.04 -1.26
N VAL A 80 -10.01 -4.23 0.04
CA VAL A 80 -10.36 -3.16 0.98
C VAL A 80 -9.31 -3.08 2.08
N ILE A 81 -8.60 -1.96 2.17
CA ILE A 81 -7.58 -1.67 3.17
C ILE A 81 -8.09 -0.51 4.00
N THR A 82 -8.64 -0.80 5.18
CA THR A 82 -9.36 0.23 5.95
C THR A 82 -9.13 0.20 7.45
N GLY A 83 -9.07 1.38 8.08
CA GLY A 83 -8.95 1.51 9.53
C GLY A 83 -7.63 1.00 10.12
N ASN A 84 -6.64 0.69 9.29
CA ASN A 84 -5.34 0.19 9.77
C ASN A 84 -4.49 1.33 10.32
N THR A 85 -3.59 1.01 11.25
CA THR A 85 -2.57 1.94 11.75
C THR A 85 -1.20 1.43 11.34
N LEU A 86 -0.51 2.18 10.49
CA LEU A 86 0.82 1.89 9.97
C LEU A 86 1.82 2.86 10.60
N VAL A 87 2.88 2.34 11.22
CA VAL A 87 3.77 3.14 12.06
C VAL A 87 5.25 2.82 11.82
N ASN A 88 5.99 3.82 11.35
CA ASN A 88 7.44 3.78 11.15
C ASN A 88 7.90 2.55 10.37
N ASN A 89 7.16 2.17 9.33
CA ASN A 89 7.59 1.13 8.41
C ASN A 89 8.66 1.68 7.45
N ASP A 90 9.17 0.83 6.55
CA ASP A 90 10.33 1.14 5.71
C ASP A 90 11.56 1.54 6.54
N THR A 91 11.93 0.69 7.52
CA THR A 91 13.09 0.97 8.36
C THR A 91 14.41 0.88 7.59
N MET A 92 14.42 0.21 6.42
CA MET A 92 15.59 0.17 5.54
C MET A 92 15.76 1.45 4.74
N GLN A 93 14.72 2.28 4.65
CA GLN A 93 14.72 3.52 3.88
C GLN A 93 14.97 3.29 2.39
N ASP A 94 14.30 2.27 1.84
CA ASP A 94 14.44 1.87 0.44
C ASP A 94 13.46 2.58 -0.50
N GLY A 95 12.61 3.46 0.05
CA GLY A 95 11.65 4.25 -0.73
C GLY A 95 10.30 3.55 -0.91
N SER A 96 10.00 2.54 -0.08
CA SER A 96 8.70 1.86 -0.08
C SER A 96 7.66 2.59 0.78
N GLY A 97 8.08 3.25 1.87
CA GLY A 97 7.20 4.00 2.78
C GLY A 97 6.23 3.14 3.60
N GLU A 98 5.18 3.79 4.12
CA GLU A 98 4.15 3.09 4.90
C GLU A 98 3.29 2.16 4.04
N LEU A 99 2.83 2.66 2.88
CA LEU A 99 2.05 1.92 1.88
C LEU A 99 2.79 1.88 0.54
N MET A 100 3.06 0.67 0.05
CA MET A 100 3.67 0.44 -1.26
C MET A 100 2.63 -0.08 -2.25
N ILE A 101 2.34 0.71 -3.29
CA ILE A 101 1.44 0.36 -4.39
C ILE A 101 2.28 0.01 -5.63
N GLN A 102 2.34 -1.26 -5.98
CA GLN A 102 3.20 -1.75 -7.05
C GLN A 102 2.46 -1.75 -8.41
N ALA A 103 2.76 -2.72 -9.28
CA ALA A 103 2.14 -2.81 -10.59
C ALA A 103 0.76 -3.49 -10.54
N ASN A 104 -0.08 -3.20 -11.54
CA ASN A 104 -1.35 -3.89 -11.79
C ASN A 104 -2.37 -3.80 -10.64
N VAL A 105 -2.43 -2.66 -9.95
CA VAL A 105 -3.33 -2.41 -8.81
C VAL A 105 -4.59 -1.68 -9.27
N ARG A 106 -5.78 -2.29 -9.13
CA ARG A 106 -7.03 -1.73 -9.67
C ARG A 106 -8.20 -1.78 -8.69
N ASN A 107 -9.08 -0.77 -8.70
CA ASN A 107 -10.36 -0.81 -7.99
C ASN A 107 -10.27 -1.15 -6.49
N ASN A 108 -9.14 -0.89 -5.84
CA ASN A 108 -8.99 -1.13 -4.42
C ASN A 108 -9.50 0.08 -3.63
N GLU A 109 -10.02 -0.17 -2.43
CA GLU A 109 -10.36 0.86 -1.47
C GLU A 109 -9.27 0.97 -0.40
N ILE A 110 -8.69 2.16 -0.23
CA ILE A 110 -7.65 2.45 0.75
C ILE A 110 -8.10 3.66 1.56
N THR A 111 -8.89 3.41 2.61
CA THR A 111 -9.65 4.45 3.30
C THR A 111 -9.56 4.37 4.82
N GLY A 112 -9.66 5.51 5.52
CA GLY A 112 -9.76 5.50 6.99
C GLY A 112 -8.50 5.02 7.71
N ASN A 113 -7.37 4.86 7.01
CA ASN A 113 -6.12 4.39 7.62
C ASN A 113 -5.39 5.56 8.29
N LYS A 114 -4.57 5.23 9.29
CA LYS A 114 -3.64 6.16 9.94
C LYS A 114 -2.21 5.78 9.60
N PHE A 115 -1.48 6.68 8.96
CA PHE A 115 -0.10 6.48 8.58
C PHE A 115 0.80 7.40 9.42
N TYR A 116 1.78 6.83 10.09
CA TYR A 116 2.79 7.55 10.86
C TYR A 116 4.15 7.27 10.24
N ALA A 117 4.57 8.12 9.29
CA ALA A 117 5.81 7.91 8.58
C ALA A 117 7.05 8.09 9.48
N ASN A 118 8.12 7.37 9.15
CA ASN A 118 9.42 7.54 9.79
C ASN A 118 10.13 8.82 9.30
N GLY A 119 11.42 8.98 9.61
CA GLY A 119 12.21 10.17 9.24
C GLY A 119 12.28 10.49 7.73
N GLN A 120 12.01 9.53 6.85
CA GLN A 120 11.87 9.77 5.41
C GLN A 120 10.62 10.56 5.05
N ASN A 121 9.60 10.52 5.93
CA ASN A 121 8.27 11.10 5.71
C ASN A 121 7.54 10.56 4.46
N LEU A 122 7.92 9.38 3.95
CA LEU A 122 7.29 8.74 2.80
C LEU A 122 6.06 7.94 3.23
N PHE A 123 4.88 8.41 2.83
CA PHE A 123 3.61 7.78 3.20
C PHE A 123 3.15 6.74 2.18
N ILE A 124 3.15 7.12 0.89
CA ILE A 124 2.72 6.25 -0.20
C ILE A 124 3.82 6.22 -1.25
N SER A 125 4.24 5.02 -1.65
CA SER A 125 5.02 4.81 -2.87
C SER A 125 4.15 4.19 -3.97
N ASN A 126 4.34 4.67 -5.20
CA ASN A 126 3.68 4.10 -6.37
C ASN A 126 4.51 4.37 -7.64
N PRO A 127 5.53 3.53 -7.90
CA PRO A 127 6.49 3.76 -8.97
C PRO A 127 5.94 3.37 -10.35
N TYR A 128 4.76 2.77 -10.44
CA TYR A 128 4.16 2.31 -11.69
C TYR A 128 2.98 3.16 -12.12
N LYS A 129 2.79 3.29 -13.44
CA LYS A 129 1.64 3.98 -14.06
C LYS A 129 0.46 3.05 -14.38
N THR A 130 0.51 1.81 -13.90
CA THR A 130 -0.49 0.77 -14.22
C THR A 130 -1.61 0.69 -13.19
N SER A 131 -1.62 1.59 -12.21
CA SER A 131 -2.67 1.68 -11.19
C SER A 131 -3.86 2.49 -11.69
N SER A 132 -5.09 2.01 -11.46
CA SER A 132 -6.30 2.68 -11.96
C SER A 132 -7.53 2.37 -11.13
N GLY A 133 -8.46 3.32 -10.98
CA GLY A 133 -9.75 3.09 -10.32
C GLY A 133 -9.69 2.86 -8.80
N ASN A 134 -8.51 2.99 -8.18
CA ASN A 134 -8.37 2.88 -6.74
C ASN A 134 -8.97 4.10 -6.04
N LEU A 135 -9.73 3.88 -4.97
CA LEU A 135 -10.21 4.92 -4.07
C LEU A 135 -9.22 5.08 -2.92
N VAL A 136 -8.48 6.18 -2.89
CA VAL A 136 -7.61 6.55 -1.76
C VAL A 136 -8.18 7.80 -1.12
N ASP A 137 -8.80 7.68 0.05
CA ASP A 137 -9.46 8.82 0.69
C ASP A 137 -9.76 8.62 2.18
N ASN A 138 -10.10 9.71 2.88
CA ASN A 138 -10.44 9.69 4.31
C ASN A 138 -9.34 9.07 5.21
N ASN A 139 -8.08 9.14 4.79
CA ASN A 139 -6.91 8.72 5.54
C ASN A 139 -6.40 9.86 6.43
N ILE A 140 -5.57 9.51 7.43
CA ILE A 140 -4.87 10.48 8.27
C ILE A 140 -3.37 10.21 8.14
N TYR A 141 -2.64 11.20 7.65
CA TYR A 141 -1.19 11.18 7.52
C TYR A 141 -0.58 12.02 8.64
N ILE A 142 0.27 11.42 9.46
CA ILE A 142 0.90 12.08 10.61
C ILE A 142 2.41 12.15 10.36
N SER A 143 2.93 13.36 10.23
CA SER A 143 4.34 13.64 10.02
C SER A 143 4.98 14.24 11.26
N ARG A 144 6.15 13.74 11.63
CA ARG A 144 6.97 14.36 12.69
C ARG A 144 7.78 15.56 12.20
N ALA A 145 8.03 15.64 10.89
CA ALA A 145 8.81 16.71 10.28
C ALA A 145 7.94 17.88 9.78
N GLY A 146 6.61 17.78 9.87
CA GLY A 146 5.67 18.77 9.32
C GLY A 146 5.55 18.77 7.79
N GLN A 147 6.21 17.82 7.12
CA GLN A 147 6.22 17.64 5.67
C GLN A 147 6.02 16.16 5.32
N GLY A 148 5.54 15.87 4.11
CA GLY A 148 5.19 14.51 3.70
C GLY A 148 5.51 14.26 2.24
N GLU A 149 6.13 13.12 1.98
CA GLU A 149 6.50 12.64 0.66
C GLU A 149 5.49 11.60 0.18
N PHE A 150 5.12 11.71 -1.09
CA PHE A 150 4.21 10.81 -1.76
C PHE A 150 4.72 10.54 -3.17
N GLN A 151 4.54 9.32 -3.63
CA GLN A 151 4.72 8.96 -5.03
C GLN A 151 3.40 8.42 -5.58
N TRP A 152 3.00 8.92 -6.74
CA TRP A 152 1.80 8.46 -7.44
C TRP A 152 2.06 8.39 -8.94
N ASN A 153 1.71 7.26 -9.57
CA ASN A 153 1.89 7.05 -11.00
C ASN A 153 3.30 7.45 -11.49
N SER A 154 4.34 6.99 -10.78
CA SER A 154 5.76 7.26 -11.07
C SER A 154 6.21 8.71 -10.88
N LYS A 155 5.41 9.58 -10.25
CA LYS A 155 5.78 10.98 -9.95
C LYS A 155 5.84 11.22 -8.44
N PHE A 156 6.90 11.91 -7.99
CA PHE A 156 7.07 12.32 -6.59
C PHE A 156 6.44 13.68 -6.30
N TYR A 157 5.97 13.83 -5.07
CA TYR A 157 5.33 15.01 -4.51
C TYR A 157 5.84 15.24 -3.08
N SER A 158 6.50 16.37 -2.86
CA SER A 158 7.10 16.74 -1.57
C SER A 158 6.15 17.43 -0.59
N SER A 159 4.83 17.38 -0.87
CA SER A 159 3.82 17.78 0.10
C SER A 159 2.49 17.08 -0.16
N PHE A 160 1.71 16.92 0.91
CA PHE A 160 0.35 16.38 0.81
C PHE A 160 -0.55 17.23 -0.11
N SER A 161 -0.41 18.56 -0.08
CA SER A 161 -1.20 19.46 -0.92
C SER A 161 -0.92 19.26 -2.41
N SER A 162 0.36 19.16 -2.80
CA SER A 162 0.71 18.95 -4.21
C SER A 162 0.29 17.56 -4.71
N TYR A 163 0.44 16.52 -3.87
CA TYR A 163 -0.07 15.18 -4.14
C TYR A 163 -1.60 15.19 -4.36
N ARG A 164 -2.35 15.74 -3.40
CA ARG A 164 -3.82 15.78 -3.43
C ARG A 164 -4.33 16.53 -4.65
N ASN A 165 -3.79 17.71 -4.94
CA ASN A 165 -4.22 18.54 -6.07
C ASN A 165 -3.93 17.87 -7.42
N ALA A 166 -2.82 17.15 -7.53
CA ALA A 166 -2.42 16.54 -8.80
C ALA A 166 -3.11 15.20 -9.07
N THR A 167 -3.51 14.47 -8.02
CA THR A 167 -4.07 13.12 -8.14
C THR A 167 -5.59 13.09 -8.00
N GLY A 168 -6.17 14.05 -7.27
CA GLY A 168 -7.58 13.99 -6.85
C GLY A 168 -7.85 12.96 -5.75
N ASN A 169 -6.82 12.25 -5.26
CA ASN A 169 -6.94 11.38 -4.09
C ASN A 169 -7.03 12.21 -2.81
N ASP A 170 -7.48 11.58 -1.73
CA ASP A 170 -7.35 12.11 -0.37
C ASP A 170 -8.02 13.48 -0.15
N THR A 171 -9.10 13.75 -0.90
CA THR A 171 -9.88 14.99 -0.79
C THR A 171 -10.48 15.22 0.59
N ARG A 172 -10.81 14.15 1.32
CA ARG A 172 -11.35 14.16 2.68
C ARG A 172 -10.32 13.73 3.73
N SER A 173 -9.09 13.44 3.32
CA SER A 173 -8.02 13.05 4.21
C SER A 173 -7.40 14.23 4.94
N LYS A 174 -6.75 13.95 6.08
CA LYS A 174 -6.09 14.94 6.92
C LYS A 174 -4.60 14.70 6.94
N PHE A 175 -3.84 15.79 6.94
CA PHE A 175 -2.40 15.79 7.18
C PHE A 175 -2.13 16.55 8.47
N GLN A 176 -1.33 15.97 9.36
CA GLN A 176 -1.03 16.46 10.71
C GLN A 176 0.47 16.42 10.97
#